data_AF-A0A9P6XUM0-F1
#
_entry.id   AF-A0A9P6XUM0-F1
#
_cell.length_a   1.000
_cell.length_b   1.000
_cell.length_c   1.000
_cell.angle_alpha   90.00
_cell.angle_beta   90.00
_cell.angle_gamma   90.00
#
_symmetry.space_group_name_H-M   'P 1'
#
loop_
_entity.id
_entity.type
_entity.pdbx_description
1 polymer ?
#
loop_
_entity_poly.entity_id
_entity_poly.type
_entity_poly.pdbx_seq_one_letter_code
_entity_poly.pdbx_strand_id
1 'polypeptide(L)'
;MLTKKEHKDLIASTQERIRQVETYLRSVKRSIEYQVVPIQDPFGPTVTDPTIDALVVSKETRKGGDLVNSERDLRGYPPLALRIIDVISTHSNSIDEKDMSVLKISSSWIREYLASNKK
;
A
#
# COMPACT_ATOMS: atom_id res chain seq x y z
N MET A 1 -2.92 14.71 2.18
CA MET A 1 -2.87 13.95 0.91
C MET A 1 -4.24 13.44 0.44
N LEU A 2 -5.13 12.94 1.32
CA LEU A 2 -6.43 12.38 0.91
C LEU A 2 -7.56 13.40 0.74
N THR A 3 -7.47 14.55 1.40
CA THR A 3 -8.53 15.59 1.42
C THR A 3 -8.76 16.29 0.08
N LYS A 4 -7.80 16.17 -0.85
CA LYS A 4 -7.83 16.77 -2.20
C LYS A 4 -8.26 15.78 -3.30
N LYS A 5 -8.66 14.55 -2.96
CA LYS A 5 -9.06 13.55 -3.95
C LYS A 5 -10.52 13.75 -4.39
N GLU A 6 -10.80 13.51 -5.66
CA GLU A 6 -12.15 13.40 -6.20
C GLU A 6 -12.92 12.26 -5.51
N HIS A 7 -14.22 12.50 -5.28
CA HIS A 7 -15.15 11.61 -4.57
C HIS A 7 -14.61 11.13 -3.21
N LYS A 8 -13.99 12.05 -2.45
CA LYS A 8 -13.37 11.74 -1.15
C LYS A 8 -14.36 11.23 -0.10
N ASP A 9 -15.63 11.58 -0.23
CA ASP A 9 -16.73 11.09 0.62
C ASP A 9 -16.92 9.57 0.49
N LEU A 10 -16.50 8.98 -0.63
CA LEU A 10 -16.48 7.53 -0.86
C LEU A 10 -15.21 6.85 -0.32
N ILE A 11 -14.29 7.60 0.31
CA ILE A 11 -13.11 7.02 0.95
C ILE A 11 -13.48 6.66 2.39
N ALA A 12 -13.36 5.37 2.73
CA ALA A 12 -13.56 4.89 4.10
C ALA A 12 -12.58 5.56 5.08
N SER A 13 -13.04 5.77 6.31
CA SER A 13 -12.21 6.33 7.39
C SER A 13 -10.97 5.44 7.62
N THR A 14 -9.88 6.01 8.15
CA THR A 14 -8.67 5.22 8.43
C THR A 14 -8.95 4.05 9.36
N GLN A 15 -9.80 4.24 10.38
CA GLN A 15 -10.21 3.17 11.29
C GLN A 15 -10.92 2.03 10.55
N GLU A 16 -11.86 2.37 9.65
CA GLU A 16 -12.57 1.36 8.86
C GLU A 16 -11.63 0.59 7.94
N ARG A 17 -10.68 1.28 7.29
CA ARG A 17 -9.67 0.63 6.44
C ARG A 17 -8.78 -0.33 7.23
N ILE A 18 -8.35 0.06 8.44
CA ILE A 18 -7.57 -0.83 9.33
C ILE A 18 -8.38 -2.07 9.65
N ARG A 19 -9.64 -1.92 10.09
CA ARG A 19 -10.52 -3.05 10.41
C ARG A 19 -10.71 -4.01 9.23
N GLN A 20 -10.91 -3.48 8.03
CA GLN A 20 -11.07 -4.29 6.82
C GLN A 20 -9.80 -5.06 6.46
N VAL A 21 -8.62 -4.41 6.57
CA VAL A 21 -7.33 -5.06 6.35
C VAL A 21 -7.09 -6.17 7.36
N GLU A 22 -7.29 -5.92 8.65
CA GLU A 22 -7.15 -6.94 9.69
C GLU A 22 -8.09 -8.13 9.47
N THR A 23 -9.34 -7.85 9.10
CA THR A 23 -10.34 -8.89 8.82
C THR A 23 -9.88 -9.78 7.65
N TYR A 24 -9.39 -9.18 6.57
CA TYR A 24 -8.87 -9.91 5.42
C TYR A 24 -7.60 -10.71 5.76
N LEU A 25 -6.63 -10.10 6.45
CA LEU A 25 -5.39 -10.78 6.83
C LEU A 25 -5.67 -12.02 7.69
N ARG A 26 -6.60 -11.89 8.66
CA ARG A 26 -7.05 -13.02 9.48
C ARG A 26 -7.78 -14.10 8.69
N SER A 27 -8.50 -13.76 7.62
CA SER A 27 -9.12 -14.79 6.78
C SER A 27 -8.10 -15.54 5.92
N VAL A 28 -6.99 -14.88 5.53
CA VAL A 28 -5.89 -15.48 4.77
C VAL A 28 -5.03 -16.39 5.64
N LYS A 29 -4.51 -15.90 6.78
CA LYS A 29 -3.63 -16.71 7.65
C LYS A 29 -3.66 -16.27 9.12
N ARG A 30 -4.51 -16.90 9.91
CA ARG A 30 -4.69 -16.60 11.35
C ARG A 30 -3.45 -16.78 12.22
N SER A 31 -2.47 -17.58 11.79
CA SER A 31 -1.29 -17.92 12.61
C SER A 31 -0.22 -16.85 12.61
N ILE A 32 -0.37 -15.79 11.81
CA ILE A 32 0.56 -14.66 11.77
C ILE A 32 0.07 -13.59 12.75
N GLU A 33 1.01 -13.01 13.50
CA GLU A 33 0.75 -11.80 14.27
C GLU A 33 0.74 -10.59 13.32
N TYR A 34 -0.38 -9.88 13.28
CA TYR A 34 -0.55 -8.72 12.41
C TYR A 34 -0.52 -7.43 13.23
N GLN A 35 0.33 -6.50 12.82
CA GLN A 35 0.32 -5.12 13.31
C GLN A 35 -0.11 -4.20 12.16
N VAL A 36 -1.38 -3.77 12.18
CA VAL A 36 -1.96 -2.91 11.14
C VAL A 36 -2.04 -1.49 11.68
N VAL A 37 -1.03 -0.68 11.34
CA VAL A 37 -0.90 0.69 11.85
C VAL A 37 -1.15 1.74 10.76
N PRO A 38 -1.71 2.92 11.10
CA PRO A 38 -1.84 4.01 10.16
C PRO A 38 -0.46 4.62 9.83
N ILE A 39 -0.22 4.87 8.54
CA ILE A 39 0.97 5.59 8.06
C ILE A 39 0.64 7.08 7.99
N GLN A 40 1.33 7.90 8.79
CA GLN A 40 1.07 9.34 8.91
C GLN A 40 2.15 10.22 8.26
N ASP A 41 3.37 9.68 8.16
CA ASP A 41 4.51 10.27 7.47
C ASP A 41 4.97 9.33 6.33
N PRO A 42 5.88 9.78 5.43
CA PRO A 42 6.31 8.98 4.28
C PRO A 42 7.02 7.67 4.61
N PHE A 43 7.54 7.50 5.84
CA PHE A 43 8.34 6.35 6.24
C PHE A 43 7.56 5.39 7.13
N GLY A 44 6.64 5.90 7.96
CA GLY A 44 5.94 5.08 8.94
C GLY A 44 6.91 4.36 9.87
N PRO A 45 6.65 3.10 10.26
CA PRO A 45 7.49 2.42 11.25
C PRO A 45 8.89 2.07 10.74
N THR A 46 9.13 2.11 9.42
CA THR A 46 10.36 1.57 8.83
C THR A 46 11.62 2.35 9.18
N VAL A 47 11.50 3.55 9.75
CA VAL A 47 12.66 4.37 10.19
C VAL A 47 12.64 4.64 11.70
N THR A 48 11.65 4.09 12.41
CA THR A 48 11.55 4.16 13.88
C THR A 48 11.73 2.80 14.53
N ASP A 49 11.49 1.70 13.81
CA ASP A 49 11.74 0.34 14.26
C ASP A 49 12.99 -0.24 13.56
N PRO A 50 14.11 -0.42 14.30
CA PRO A 50 15.32 -1.00 13.74
C PRO A 50 15.22 -2.51 13.51
N THR A 51 14.23 -3.20 14.09
CA THR A 51 14.08 -4.66 14.07
C THR A 51 13.44 -5.21 12.79
N ILE A 52 12.94 -4.32 11.92
CA ILE A 52 12.36 -4.72 10.63
C ILE A 52 13.48 -5.16 9.68
N ASP A 53 13.34 -6.36 9.11
CA ASP A 53 14.33 -6.95 8.21
C ASP A 53 14.07 -6.64 6.73
N ALA A 54 12.81 -6.50 6.33
CA ALA A 54 12.41 -6.45 4.93
C ALA A 54 11.22 -5.51 4.68
N LEU A 55 11.14 -4.98 3.47
CA LEU A 55 10.03 -4.14 3.01
C LEU A 55 9.51 -4.65 1.67
N VAL A 56 8.23 -5.03 1.65
CA VAL A 56 7.54 -5.48 0.44
C VAL A 56 6.88 -4.28 -0.23
N VAL A 57 7.17 -4.06 -1.51
CA VAL A 57 6.64 -2.94 -2.29
C VAL A 57 6.17 -3.41 -3.66
N SER A 58 5.28 -2.64 -4.27
CA SER A 58 4.98 -2.80 -5.70
C SER A 58 6.05 -2.09 -6.55
N LYS A 59 6.05 -2.31 -7.86
CA LYS A 59 6.82 -1.48 -8.80
C LYS A 59 6.54 0.03 -8.62
N GLU A 60 5.28 0.41 -8.39
CA GLU A 60 4.87 1.82 -8.17
C GLU A 60 5.53 2.43 -6.93
N THR A 61 5.70 1.64 -5.86
CA THR A 61 6.24 2.11 -4.57
C THR A 61 7.72 1.80 -4.36
N ARG A 62 8.42 1.26 -5.37
CA ARG A 62 9.86 0.94 -5.32
C ARG A 62 10.72 2.13 -4.88
N LYS A 63 10.50 3.30 -5.49
CA LYS A 63 11.24 4.53 -5.15
C LYS A 63 11.06 4.95 -3.69
N GLY A 64 9.89 4.66 -3.11
CA GLY A 64 9.64 4.89 -1.68
C GLY A 64 10.49 3.98 -0.79
N GLY A 65 10.66 2.72 -1.19
CA GLY A 65 11.57 1.79 -0.51
C GLY A 65 13.03 2.22 -0.58
N ASP A 66 13.48 2.75 -1.73
CA ASP A 66 14.84 3.32 -1.86
C ASP A 66 15.05 4.50 -0.89
N LEU A 67 14.07 5.41 -0.79
CA LEU A 67 14.10 6.53 0.15
C LEU A 67 14.12 6.08 1.63
N VAL A 68 13.38 5.03 1.97
CA VAL A 68 13.42 4.43 3.32
C VAL A 68 14.83 3.97 3.66
N ASN A 69 15.54 3.30 2.74
CA ASN A 69 16.89 2.82 3.00
C ASN A 69 17.90 3.97 3.12
N SER A 70 17.76 5.05 2.35
CA SER A 70 18.56 6.26 2.56
C SER A 70 18.34 6.87 3.94
N GLU A 71 17.09 6.97 4.40
CA GLU A 71 16.78 7.49 5.74
C GLU A 71 17.29 6.57 6.87
N ARG A 72 17.24 5.25 6.67
CA ARG A 72 17.79 4.28 7.63
C ARG A 72 19.31 4.37 7.75
N ASP A 73 20.02 4.58 6.63
CA ASP A 73 21.47 4.78 6.61
C ASP A 73 21.88 6.02 7.43
N LEU A 74 21.18 7.14 7.25
CA LEU A 74 21.38 8.35 8.04
C LEU A 74 21.18 8.15 9.55
N ARG A 75 20.35 7.16 9.92
CA ARG A 75 20.04 6.79 11.32
C ARG A 75 20.92 5.67 11.87
N GLY A 76 21.82 5.12 11.06
CA GLY A 76 22.67 3.98 11.44
C GLY A 76 21.90 2.66 11.59
N TYR A 77 20.73 2.52 10.93
CA TYR A 77 19.95 1.30 10.94
C TYR A 77 20.33 0.37 9.77
N PRO A 78 20.25 -0.96 9.93
CA PRO A 78 20.49 -1.89 8.84
C PRO A 78 19.53 -1.63 7.66
N PRO A 79 19.99 -1.71 6.40
CA PRO A 79 19.10 -1.54 5.26
C PRO A 79 18.05 -2.66 5.20
N LEU A 80 16.84 -2.32 4.79
CA LEU A 80 15.77 -3.30 4.58
C LEU A 80 15.99 -4.05 3.27
N ALA A 81 15.75 -5.37 3.31
CA ALA A 81 15.64 -6.16 2.09
C ALA A 81 14.36 -5.76 1.31
N LEU A 82 14.54 -5.01 0.22
CA LEU A 82 13.42 -4.63 -0.65
C LEU A 82 12.94 -5.82 -1.48
N ARG A 83 11.68 -6.21 -1.32
CA ARG A 83 11.03 -7.26 -2.10
C ARG A 83 9.96 -6.64 -2.99
N ILE A 84 10.20 -6.64 -4.30
CA ILE A 84 9.26 -6.08 -5.28
C ILE A 84 8.28 -7.18 -5.69
N ILE A 85 6.99 -6.89 -5.55
CA ILE A 85 5.90 -7.74 -6.02
C ILE A 85 5.19 -7.08 -7.20
N ASP A 86 4.77 -7.91 -8.16
CA ASP A 86 3.98 -7.48 -9.29
C ASP A 86 2.50 -7.43 -8.96
N VAL A 87 1.80 -6.51 -9.63
CA VAL A 87 0.34 -6.49 -9.66
C VAL A 87 -0.10 -7.48 -10.73
N ILE A 88 -0.99 -8.41 -10.37
CA ILE A 88 -1.57 -9.39 -11.28
C ILE A 88 -2.91 -8.88 -11.82
N SER A 89 -3.24 -9.25 -13.05
CA SER A 89 -4.57 -9.01 -13.62
C SER A 89 -5.29 -10.32 -13.92
N THR A 90 -6.57 -10.22 -14.25
CA THR A 90 -7.38 -11.37 -14.71
C THR A 90 -6.81 -12.04 -15.96
N HIS A 91 -5.97 -11.35 -16.74
CA HIS A 91 -5.47 -11.81 -18.03
C HIS A 91 -3.95 -11.97 -18.09
N SER A 92 -3.21 -11.55 -17.06
CA SER A 92 -1.75 -11.61 -17.04
C SER A 92 -1.19 -11.77 -15.62
N ASN A 93 -0.18 -12.64 -15.50
CA ASN A 93 0.56 -12.89 -14.25
C ASN A 93 1.59 -11.79 -13.93
N SER A 94 1.83 -10.88 -14.87
CA SER A 94 2.67 -9.69 -14.70
C SER A 94 2.09 -8.56 -15.56
N ILE A 95 1.98 -7.37 -14.98
CA ILE A 95 1.54 -6.16 -15.69
C ILE A 95 2.76 -5.24 -15.84
N ASP A 96 3.07 -4.86 -17.08
CA ASP A 96 4.08 -3.84 -17.36
C ASP A 96 3.61 -2.45 -16.92
N GLU A 97 4.55 -1.54 -16.62
CA GLU A 97 4.23 -0.19 -16.10
C GLU A 97 3.23 0.58 -16.98
N LYS A 98 3.27 0.36 -18.30
CA LYS A 98 2.37 0.99 -19.28
C LYS A 98 0.94 0.43 -19.17
N ASP A 99 0.81 -0.88 -18.95
CA ASP A 99 -0.47 -1.60 -18.90
C ASP A 99 -1.17 -1.48 -17.54
N MET A 100 -0.43 -1.08 -16.50
CA MET A 100 -0.99 -0.76 -15.19
C MET A 100 -2.02 0.37 -15.26
N SER A 101 -1.95 1.24 -16.27
CA SER A 101 -2.95 2.29 -16.52
C SER A 101 -4.24 1.75 -17.15
N VAL A 102 -4.16 0.67 -17.93
CA VAL A 102 -5.25 0.11 -18.75
C VAL A 102 -6.07 -0.92 -17.96
N LEU A 103 -5.41 -1.73 -17.12
CA LEU A 103 -6.04 -2.76 -16.28
C LEU A 103 -6.51 -2.22 -14.92
N LYS A 104 -6.34 -0.92 -14.69
CA LYS A 104 -6.51 -0.30 -13.37
C LYS A 104 -7.98 -0.31 -12.94
N ILE A 105 -8.38 -1.35 -12.22
CA ILE A 105 -9.36 -1.19 -11.13
C ILE A 105 -8.66 -0.36 -10.06
N SER A 106 -8.48 0.93 -10.33
CA SER A 106 -7.90 1.87 -9.39
C SER A 106 -8.95 2.30 -8.39
N SER A 107 -8.52 2.63 -7.18
CA SER A 107 -9.43 3.23 -6.20
C SER A 107 -10.10 4.50 -6.74
N SER A 108 -9.43 5.26 -7.62
CA SER A 108 -10.03 6.45 -8.26
C SER A 108 -11.13 6.07 -9.24
N TRP A 109 -10.89 5.08 -10.10
CA TRP A 109 -11.90 4.55 -11.04
C TRP A 109 -13.09 3.94 -10.31
N ILE A 110 -12.87 3.15 -9.25
CA ILE A 110 -13.95 2.59 -8.41
C ILE A 110 -14.82 3.70 -7.84
N ARG A 111 -14.20 4.77 -7.28
CA ARG A 111 -14.97 5.88 -6.71
C ARG A 111 -15.77 6.62 -7.78
N GLU A 112 -15.20 6.85 -8.95
CA GLU A 112 -15.91 7.46 -10.09
C GLU A 112 -17.12 6.62 -10.53
N TYR A 113 -16.92 5.30 -10.66
CA TYR A 113 -17.98 4.37 -11.00
C TYR A 113 -19.10 4.36 -9.94
N LEU A 114 -18.74 4.29 -8.66
CA LEU A 114 -19.73 4.33 -7.57
C LEU A 114 -20.48 5.67 -7.50
N ALA A 115 -19.80 6.79 -7.79
CA ALA A 115 -20.43 8.11 -7.84
C ALA A 115 -21.40 8.22 -9.02
N SER A 116 -21.03 7.71 -10.19
CA SER A 116 -21.86 7.72 -11.41
C SER A 116 -23.08 6.81 -11.31
N ASN A 117 -23.00 5.75 -10.50
CA ASN A 117 -24.05 4.74 -10.36
C ASN A 117 -24.87 4.86 -9.06
N LYS A 118 -24.61 5.89 -8.25
CA LYS A 118 -25.42 6.25 -7.08
C LYS A 118 -26.75 6.86 -7.57
N LYS A 119 -27.79 6.02 -7.72
CA LYS A 119 -29.18 6.48 -7.83
C LYS A 119 -29.68 7.00 -6.50
#